data_AF-A0A6U2CJN3-F1
#
_entry.id   AF-A0A6U2CJN3-F1
#
_cell.length_a   1.000
_cell.length_b   1.000
_cell.length_c   1.000
_cell.angle_alpha   90.00
_cell.angle_beta   90.00
_cell.angle_gamma   90.00
#
_symmetry.space_group_name_H-M   'P 1'
#
loop_
_entity.id
_entity.type
_entity.pdbx_description
1 polymer ?
#
loop_
_entity_poly.entity_id
_entity_poly.type
_entity_poly.pdbx_seq_one_letter_code
_entity_poly.pdbx_strand_id
1 'polypeptide(L)'
;PSPTAAPTSSNDLGPFVTLVLSFDGFPEDTGWAVRLKRLGQEDEGGELTWTAVSKADTSDVIDYRRVGHYEDVDPVSAPTLTERIYLPPPPDGVDDVEYELKVYDAGKDGMCCDAGEGFYRLYFGPAPFEEGGETGRLLLEGGDFESSDAQTFLASDANMPTESPTAAPTGESSSAPTTTAAPTEATLAATSTPTISSSQAPTTDALASSPPTVSAGPTAFPTFGTGSPVTGVDTRSGAFATKGSWNVAASVAAAAAAAALLC
;
A
#
# COMPACT_ATOMS: atom_id res chain seq x y z
N PRO A 1 0.92 -19.50 -1.37
CA PRO A 1 0.03 -19.21 -0.23
C PRO A 1 -1.39 -18.97 -0.76
N SER A 2 -2.42 -19.61 -0.19
CA SER A 2 -3.78 -19.51 -0.71
C SER A 2 -4.32 -18.10 -0.44
N PRO A 3 -4.88 -17.38 -1.43
CA PRO A 3 -5.38 -16.03 -1.22
C PRO A 3 -6.50 -16.04 -0.17
N THR A 4 -6.53 -14.96 0.61
CA THR A 4 -7.55 -14.56 1.57
C THR A 4 -8.94 -15.03 1.12
N ALA A 5 -9.65 -15.71 2.02
CA ALA A 5 -10.98 -16.27 1.78
C ALA A 5 -11.84 -15.29 0.98
N ALA A 6 -12.34 -15.74 -0.18
CA ALA A 6 -13.17 -14.94 -1.05
C ALA A 6 -14.34 -14.32 -0.25
N PRO A 7 -14.61 -13.02 -0.40
CA PRO A 7 -15.63 -12.37 0.40
C PRO A 7 -17.01 -12.95 0.07
N THR A 8 -17.79 -13.21 1.13
CA THR A 8 -19.20 -13.58 1.08
C THR A 8 -20.00 -12.52 0.31
N SER A 9 -20.49 -12.88 -0.87
CA SER A 9 -21.49 -12.16 -1.69
C SER A 9 -21.53 -10.63 -1.56
N SER A 10 -20.77 -9.96 -2.44
CA SER A 10 -20.85 -8.61 -3.03
C SER A 10 -21.70 -7.47 -2.44
N ASN A 11 -22.88 -7.69 -1.86
CA ASN A 11 -23.82 -6.61 -1.50
C ASN A 11 -23.86 -6.28 0.00
N ASP A 12 -23.26 -7.10 0.87
CA ASP A 12 -23.21 -6.88 2.32
C ASP A 12 -21.84 -6.40 2.84
N LEU A 13 -20.88 -6.15 1.94
CA LEU A 13 -19.48 -5.95 2.32
C LEU A 13 -19.14 -4.51 2.76
N GLY A 14 -20.11 -3.60 2.77
CA GLY A 14 -19.90 -2.21 3.16
C GLY A 14 -18.97 -1.44 2.20
N PRO A 15 -18.58 -0.20 2.57
CA PRO A 15 -17.59 0.56 1.82
C PRO A 15 -16.23 -0.14 1.84
N PHE A 16 -15.43 0.05 0.79
CA PHE A 16 -14.07 -0.49 0.72
C PHE A 16 -13.07 0.56 0.25
N VAL A 17 -11.84 0.39 0.68
CA VAL A 17 -10.68 1.09 0.14
C VAL A 17 -9.82 0.11 -0.65
N THR A 18 -9.11 0.65 -1.63
CA THR A 18 -8.21 -0.11 -2.48
C THR A 18 -6.79 0.42 -2.27
N LEU A 19 -5.93 -0.43 -1.71
CA LEU A 19 -4.52 -0.15 -1.54
C LEU A 19 -3.76 -0.66 -2.77
N VAL A 20 -3.10 0.24 -3.47
CA VAL A 20 -2.22 -0.06 -4.60
C VAL A 20 -0.78 0.06 -4.12
N LEU A 21 0.00 -0.98 -4.36
CA LEU A 21 1.41 -1.07 -4.02
C LEU A 21 2.24 -1.22 -5.30
N SER A 22 3.32 -0.46 -5.42
CA SER A 22 4.41 -0.65 -6.36
C SER A 22 5.67 -0.90 -5.54
N PHE A 23 6.39 -1.99 -5.80
CA PHE A 23 7.57 -2.38 -5.01
C PHE A 23 8.85 -1.88 -5.67
N ASP A 24 9.86 -1.53 -4.87
CA ASP A 24 11.21 -1.11 -5.31
C ASP A 24 12.17 -2.28 -5.61
N GLY A 25 11.70 -3.53 -5.53
CA GLY A 25 12.51 -4.72 -5.82
C GLY A 25 12.58 -5.70 -4.65
N PHE A 26 12.16 -5.28 -3.45
CA PHE A 26 12.13 -6.11 -2.23
C PHE A 26 10.71 -6.23 -1.68
N PRO A 27 9.78 -6.88 -2.40
CA PRO A 27 8.40 -7.02 -1.95
C PRO A 27 8.28 -7.75 -0.60
N GLU A 28 9.22 -8.65 -0.27
CA GLU A 28 9.29 -9.34 1.01
C GLU A 28 9.43 -8.39 2.22
N ASP A 29 9.99 -7.20 2.05
CA ASP A 29 10.19 -6.26 3.15
C ASP A 29 8.94 -5.41 3.43
N THR A 30 7.98 -5.42 2.50
CA THR A 30 6.74 -4.67 2.62
C THR A 30 5.72 -5.35 3.52
N GLY A 31 5.13 -4.56 4.43
CA GLY A 31 3.91 -4.92 5.15
C GLY A 31 2.99 -3.71 5.31
N TRP A 32 1.74 -3.93 5.67
CA TRP A 32 0.79 -2.85 5.96
C TRP A 32 -0.28 -3.27 6.95
N ALA A 33 -0.93 -2.30 7.58
CA ALA A 33 -2.09 -2.50 8.42
C ALA A 33 -3.04 -1.31 8.30
N VAL A 34 -4.35 -1.59 8.26
CA VAL A 34 -5.41 -0.59 8.42
C VAL A 34 -6.04 -0.77 9.79
N ARG A 35 -6.16 0.33 10.53
CA ARG A 35 -6.71 0.35 11.88
C ARG A 35 -7.80 1.39 12.04
N LEU A 36 -8.77 1.09 12.90
CA LEU A 36 -9.72 2.06 13.40
C LEU A 36 -9.03 3.01 14.40
N LYS A 37 -9.12 4.32 14.17
CA LYS A 37 -8.44 5.33 15.00
C LYS A 37 -9.39 6.09 15.91
N ARG A 38 -10.41 6.72 15.33
CA ARG A 38 -11.38 7.55 16.05
C ARG A 38 -12.78 7.37 15.50
N LEU A 39 -13.77 7.52 16.38
CA LEU A 39 -15.18 7.58 16.04
C LEU A 39 -15.66 9.02 16.21
N GLY A 40 -16.27 9.57 15.17
CA GLY A 40 -16.87 10.91 15.14
C GLY A 40 -18.37 10.82 15.31
N GLN A 41 -18.91 11.57 16.28
CA GLN A 41 -20.35 11.70 16.49
C GLN A 41 -20.73 13.19 16.43
N GLU A 42 -21.69 13.50 15.58
CA GLU A 42 -22.27 14.83 15.41
C GLU A 42 -23.24 15.10 16.56
N ASP A 43 -23.06 16.23 17.24
CA ASP A 43 -23.98 16.67 18.28
C ASP A 43 -25.22 17.38 17.69
N GLU A 44 -26.16 17.79 18.55
CA GLU A 44 -27.38 18.50 18.11
C GLU A 44 -27.08 19.84 17.39
N GLY A 45 -25.86 20.36 17.51
CA GLY A 45 -25.38 21.59 16.86
C GLY A 45 -24.66 21.36 15.54
N GLY A 46 -24.44 20.11 15.15
CA GLY A 46 -23.72 19.75 13.93
C GLY A 46 -22.20 19.64 14.09
N GLU A 47 -21.68 19.66 15.33
CA GLU A 47 -20.26 19.58 15.60
C GLU A 47 -19.82 18.13 15.82
N LEU A 48 -18.79 17.69 15.08
CA LEU A 48 -18.22 16.36 15.24
C LEU A 48 -17.33 16.29 16.49
N THR A 49 -17.71 15.43 17.42
CA THR A 49 -16.91 15.06 18.59
C THR A 49 -16.18 13.74 18.33
N TRP A 50 -14.86 13.74 18.54
CA TRP A 50 -14.01 12.57 18.25
C TRP A 50 -13.66 11.78 19.51
N THR A 51 -13.96 10.49 19.51
CA THR A 51 -13.56 9.55 20.56
C THR A 51 -12.47 8.62 20.04
N ALA A 52 -11.32 8.61 20.72
CA ALA A 52 -10.22 7.72 20.38
C ALA A 52 -10.56 6.26 20.72
N VAL A 53 -10.27 5.36 19.79
CA VAL A 53 -10.36 3.92 20.04
C VAL A 53 -9.11 3.48 20.81
N SER A 54 -9.29 2.88 21.98
CA SER A 54 -8.17 2.53 22.85
C SER A 54 -7.32 1.41 22.22
N LYS A 55 -6.01 1.64 22.09
CA LYS A 55 -5.01 0.66 21.57
C LYS A 55 -4.89 -0.66 22.34
N ALA A 56 -5.62 -0.83 23.45
CA ALA A 56 -5.49 -1.99 24.31
C ALA A 56 -6.14 -3.25 23.72
N ASP A 57 -6.99 -3.10 22.70
CA ASP A 57 -7.72 -4.19 22.10
C ASP A 57 -7.27 -4.39 20.65
N THR A 58 -6.90 -5.62 20.30
CA THR A 58 -6.51 -6.01 18.93
C THR A 58 -7.68 -5.93 17.94
N SER A 59 -8.89 -5.64 18.44
CA SER A 59 -10.10 -5.38 17.67
C SER A 59 -10.03 -4.08 16.86
N ASP A 60 -9.01 -3.24 17.06
CA ASP A 60 -8.77 -2.03 16.26
C ASP A 60 -8.18 -2.31 14.87
N VAL A 61 -7.62 -3.51 14.62
CA VAL A 61 -7.06 -3.88 13.33
C VAL A 61 -8.16 -4.37 12.40
N ILE A 62 -8.35 -3.66 11.28
CA ILE A 62 -9.35 -4.01 10.25
C ILE A 62 -8.81 -5.09 9.31
N ASP A 63 -7.66 -4.82 8.72
CA ASP A 63 -6.93 -5.79 7.88
C ASP A 63 -5.43 -5.47 7.95
N TYR A 64 -4.61 -6.47 7.65
CA TYR A 64 -3.16 -6.29 7.59
C TYR A 64 -2.49 -7.37 6.74
N ARG A 65 -1.29 -7.05 6.28
CA ARG A 65 -0.31 -7.99 5.76
C ARG A 65 0.99 -7.79 6.51
N ARG A 66 1.53 -8.89 7.06
CA ARG A 66 2.83 -8.88 7.73
C ARG A 66 3.96 -8.70 6.72
N VAL A 67 5.09 -8.17 7.17
CA VAL A 67 6.37 -8.27 6.45
C VAL A 67 6.63 -9.74 6.08
N GLY A 68 7.09 -9.96 4.86
CA GLY A 68 7.30 -11.25 4.21
C GLY A 68 6.07 -11.79 3.49
N HIS A 69 4.92 -11.10 3.51
CA HIS A 69 3.72 -11.60 2.84
C HIS A 69 3.86 -11.65 1.31
N TYR A 70 4.66 -10.75 0.73
CA TYR A 70 4.83 -10.62 -0.72
C TYR A 70 6.13 -11.27 -1.24
N GLU A 71 6.74 -12.18 -0.49
CA GLU A 71 7.99 -12.86 -0.89
C GLU A 71 7.92 -13.61 -2.23
N ASP A 72 6.71 -14.02 -2.65
CA ASP A 72 6.48 -14.74 -3.91
C ASP A 72 6.10 -13.80 -5.08
N VAL A 73 6.02 -12.48 -4.85
CA VAL A 73 5.66 -11.50 -5.89
C VAL A 73 6.91 -11.18 -6.71
N ASP A 74 6.87 -11.40 -8.02
CA ASP A 74 7.90 -10.93 -8.93
C ASP A 74 7.56 -9.49 -9.39
N PRO A 75 8.27 -8.46 -8.91
CA PRO A 75 7.96 -7.05 -9.20
C PRO A 75 8.13 -6.71 -10.69
N VAL A 76 8.88 -7.50 -11.46
CA VAL A 76 9.01 -7.30 -12.91
C VAL A 76 7.75 -7.73 -13.65
N SER A 77 7.12 -8.82 -13.19
CA SER A 77 5.90 -9.36 -13.79
C SER A 77 4.62 -8.68 -13.28
N ALA A 78 4.66 -8.17 -12.05
CA ALA A 78 3.57 -7.51 -11.36
C ALA A 78 4.08 -6.17 -10.79
N PRO A 79 4.25 -5.14 -11.63
CA PRO A 79 4.79 -3.84 -11.21
C PRO A 79 3.88 -3.13 -10.21
N THR A 80 2.61 -3.51 -10.16
CA THR A 80 1.63 -3.01 -9.20
C THR A 80 0.77 -4.15 -8.66
N LEU A 81 0.57 -4.17 -7.36
CA LEU A 81 -0.35 -5.07 -6.66
C LEU A 81 -1.51 -4.27 -6.06
N THR A 82 -2.70 -4.85 -6.12
CA THR A 82 -3.92 -4.24 -5.56
C THR A 82 -4.49 -5.10 -4.44
N GLU A 83 -4.77 -4.49 -3.30
CA GLU A 83 -5.45 -5.07 -2.16
C GLU A 83 -6.78 -4.34 -1.92
N ARG A 84 -7.88 -5.10 -1.83
CA ARG A 84 -9.21 -4.55 -1.50
C ARG A 84 -9.51 -4.79 -0.04
N ILE A 85 -9.78 -3.71 0.70
CA ILE A 85 -9.96 -3.71 2.15
C ILE A 85 -11.36 -3.20 2.46
N TYR A 86 -12.21 -4.06 2.98
CA TYR A 86 -13.56 -3.70 3.39
C TYR A 86 -13.55 -3.06 4.77
N LEU A 87 -14.15 -1.88 4.87
CA LEU A 87 -14.26 -1.14 6.13
C LEU A 87 -15.53 -1.60 6.85
N PRO A 88 -15.47 -1.80 8.18
CA PRO A 88 -16.66 -2.13 8.95
C PRO A 88 -17.67 -0.98 8.86
N PRO A 89 -18.99 -1.28 8.88
CA PRO A 89 -19.99 -0.23 9.00
C PRO A 89 -19.75 0.55 10.31
N PRO A 90 -19.94 1.89 10.30
CA PRO A 90 -19.89 2.68 11.52
C PRO A 90 -20.88 2.13 12.57
N PRO A 91 -20.54 2.14 13.87
CA PRO A 91 -21.49 1.83 14.93
C PRO A 91 -22.71 2.76 14.91
N ASP A 92 -23.83 2.31 15.48
CA ASP A 92 -25.03 3.15 15.60
C ASP A 92 -24.72 4.45 16.35
N GLY A 93 -25.12 5.58 15.78
CA GLY A 93 -24.87 6.92 16.34
C GLY A 93 -23.45 7.46 16.11
N VAL A 94 -22.67 6.83 15.23
CA VAL A 94 -21.39 7.35 14.73
C VAL A 94 -21.61 7.88 13.32
N ASP A 95 -21.35 9.16 13.12
CA ASP A 95 -21.54 9.85 11.84
C ASP A 95 -20.30 9.77 10.96
N ASP A 96 -19.12 9.61 11.57
CA ASP A 96 -17.87 9.42 10.83
C ASP A 96 -16.85 8.53 11.55
N VAL A 97 -15.94 7.95 10.78
CA VAL A 97 -14.91 7.05 11.27
C VAL A 97 -13.58 7.42 10.66
N GLU A 98 -12.59 7.69 11.51
CA GLU A 98 -11.20 7.87 11.09
C GLU A 98 -10.44 6.56 11.19
N TYR A 99 -9.75 6.21 10.11
CA TYR A 99 -8.85 5.08 10.00
C TYR A 99 -7.40 5.54 9.88
N GLU A 100 -6.48 4.65 10.19
CA GLU A 100 -5.04 4.81 10.00
C GLU A 100 -4.53 3.71 9.07
N LEU A 101 -3.96 4.09 7.93
CA LEU A 101 -3.12 3.22 7.12
C LEU A 101 -1.69 3.35 7.65
N LYS A 102 -1.08 2.22 8.00
CA LYS A 102 0.34 2.15 8.32
C LYS A 102 1.03 1.18 7.39
N VAL A 103 2.06 1.67 6.70
CA VAL A 103 2.91 0.91 5.78
C VAL A 103 4.27 0.70 6.42
N TYR A 104 4.85 -0.48 6.25
CA TYR A 104 6.12 -0.88 6.83
C TYR A 104 7.08 -1.33 5.75
N ASP A 105 8.34 -0.99 5.95
CA ASP A 105 9.47 -1.53 5.21
C ASP A 105 10.52 -2.04 6.20
N ALA A 106 10.93 -3.30 6.04
CA ALA A 106 11.94 -3.93 6.88
C ALA A 106 13.37 -3.63 6.41
N GLY A 107 13.56 -3.27 5.14
CA GLY A 107 14.85 -2.86 4.56
C GLY A 107 15.37 -1.54 5.13
N LYS A 108 14.44 -0.68 5.56
CA LYS A 108 14.63 0.69 6.06
C LYS A 108 15.11 1.68 5.00
N ASP A 109 14.88 1.37 3.75
CA ASP A 109 15.14 2.22 2.59
C ASP A 109 13.84 2.79 1.99
N GLY A 110 12.70 2.33 2.49
CA GLY A 110 11.38 2.82 2.11
C GLY A 110 10.74 1.92 1.06
N MET A 111 9.91 2.53 0.23
CA MET A 111 9.43 1.87 -1.00
C MET A 111 9.93 2.58 -2.24
N CYS A 112 10.62 3.71 -2.10
CA CYS A 112 11.09 4.50 -3.23
C CYS A 112 12.54 4.91 -3.03
N CYS A 113 13.09 5.57 -4.05
CA CYS A 113 14.41 6.20 -4.10
C CYS A 113 15.46 5.36 -4.84
N ASP A 114 16.49 4.90 -4.12
CA ASP A 114 17.72 4.38 -4.73
C ASP A 114 17.60 2.92 -5.19
N ALA A 115 16.66 2.16 -4.60
CA ALA A 115 16.36 0.77 -4.96
C ALA A 115 15.31 0.65 -6.07
N GLY A 116 14.40 1.62 -6.21
CA GLY A 116 13.35 1.62 -7.24
C GLY A 116 12.32 2.75 -7.08
N GLU A 117 11.35 2.80 -8.01
CA GLU A 117 10.22 3.75 -8.01
C GLU A 117 8.96 3.11 -7.40
N GLY A 118 9.10 2.37 -6.29
CA GLY A 118 7.93 1.87 -5.58
C GLY A 118 7.17 3.00 -4.88
N PHE A 119 5.92 2.73 -4.53
CA PHE A 119 5.01 3.66 -3.89
C PHE A 119 3.80 2.91 -3.34
N TYR A 120 3.01 3.60 -2.52
CA TYR A 120 1.66 3.16 -2.20
C TYR A 120 0.64 4.26 -2.46
N ARG A 121 -0.57 3.87 -2.86
CA ARG A 121 -1.73 4.75 -3.02
C ARG A 121 -2.97 4.09 -2.45
N LEU A 122 -3.75 4.84 -1.67
CA LEU A 122 -5.00 4.37 -1.12
C LEU A 122 -6.16 5.09 -1.82
N TYR A 123 -7.09 4.34 -2.39
CA TYR A 123 -8.30 4.85 -3.03
C TYR A 123 -9.53 4.48 -2.21
N PHE A 124 -10.55 5.34 -2.18
CA PHE A 124 -11.88 4.96 -1.76
C PHE A 124 -12.65 4.40 -2.95
N GLY A 125 -13.06 3.13 -2.89
CA GLY A 125 -13.59 2.41 -4.06
C GLY A 125 -12.49 1.77 -4.93
N PRO A 126 -12.79 1.40 -6.18
CA PRO A 126 -11.87 0.68 -7.07
C PRO A 126 -10.66 1.53 -7.49
N ALA A 127 -9.52 0.89 -7.77
CA ALA A 127 -8.35 1.60 -8.31
C ALA A 127 -8.60 2.09 -9.76
N PRO A 128 -7.93 3.17 -10.22
CA PRO A 128 -8.16 3.78 -11.55
C PRO A 128 -7.86 2.88 -12.75
N PHE A 129 -7.20 1.76 -12.54
CA PHE A 129 -6.80 0.81 -13.58
C PHE A 129 -7.64 -0.48 -13.56
N GLU A 130 -8.65 -0.59 -12.68
CA GLU A 130 -9.62 -1.68 -12.75
C GLU A 130 -10.57 -1.46 -13.94
N GLU A 131 -10.76 -2.49 -14.78
CA GLU A 131 -11.72 -2.43 -15.88
C GLU A 131 -13.15 -2.37 -15.35
N GLY A 132 -14.00 -1.47 -15.88
CA GLY A 132 -15.44 -1.49 -15.56
C GLY A 132 -16.09 -0.15 -15.22
N GLY A 133 -15.33 0.95 -15.15
CA GLY A 133 -15.91 2.28 -15.41
C GLY A 133 -16.35 3.14 -14.22
N GLU A 134 -15.93 2.84 -12.99
CA GLU A 134 -15.89 3.85 -11.92
C GLU A 134 -14.48 3.86 -11.33
N THR A 135 -13.87 5.04 -11.25
CA THR A 135 -12.56 5.22 -10.61
C THR A 135 -12.79 5.70 -9.19
N GLY A 136 -12.26 4.96 -8.22
CA GLY A 136 -12.24 5.38 -6.83
C GLY A 136 -11.42 6.65 -6.65
N ARG A 137 -11.71 7.39 -5.58
CA ARG A 137 -11.02 8.66 -5.29
C ARG A 137 -9.74 8.39 -4.51
N LEU A 138 -8.63 9.01 -4.92
CA LEU A 138 -7.38 8.97 -4.16
C LEU A 138 -7.57 9.62 -2.78
N LEU A 139 -7.23 8.89 -1.72
CA LEU A 139 -7.23 9.36 -0.33
C LEU A 139 -5.82 9.76 0.12
N LEU A 140 -4.85 8.88 -0.10
CA LEU A 140 -3.48 9.00 0.41
C LEU A 140 -2.48 8.45 -0.61
N GLU A 141 -1.27 8.99 -0.62
CA GLU A 141 -0.13 8.42 -1.33
C GLU A 141 1.17 8.63 -0.56
N GLY A 142 2.15 7.77 -0.80
CA GLY A 142 3.47 7.83 -0.18
C GLY A 142 4.44 6.82 -0.78
N GLY A 143 5.63 6.74 -0.20
CA GLY A 143 6.70 5.84 -0.63
C GLY A 143 8.07 6.22 -0.07
N ASP A 144 8.28 7.52 0.18
CA ASP A 144 9.51 8.06 0.77
C ASP A 144 9.43 8.07 2.30
N PHE A 145 9.88 6.98 2.90
CA PHE A 145 9.98 6.83 4.35
C PHE A 145 11.13 5.88 4.68
N GLU A 146 11.64 5.92 5.91
CA GLU A 146 12.72 5.00 6.32
C GLU A 146 12.14 3.61 6.62
N SER A 147 11.46 3.42 7.75
CA SER A 147 10.97 2.09 8.18
C SER A 147 9.45 1.93 8.19
N SER A 148 8.72 3.03 8.27
CA SER A 148 7.27 3.02 8.18
C SER A 148 6.71 4.40 7.91
N ASP A 149 5.56 4.44 7.26
CA ASP A 149 4.74 5.65 7.11
C ASP A 149 3.33 5.39 7.66
N ALA A 150 2.73 6.39 8.31
CA ALA A 150 1.42 6.28 8.93
C ALA A 150 0.59 7.53 8.62
N GLN A 151 -0.52 7.31 7.93
CA GLN A 151 -1.42 8.36 7.48
C GLN A 151 -2.86 8.03 7.87
N THR A 152 -3.66 9.04 8.22
CA THR A 152 -5.07 8.86 8.57
C THR A 152 -6.00 9.31 7.45
N PHE A 153 -7.19 8.72 7.39
CA PHE A 153 -8.22 9.06 6.41
C PHE A 153 -9.62 8.87 7.01
N LEU A 154 -10.61 9.62 6.52
CA LEU A 154 -12.01 9.48 6.94
C LEU A 154 -12.78 8.58 5.99
N ALA A 155 -13.73 7.81 6.53
CA ALA A 155 -14.69 7.11 5.70
C ALA A 155 -15.70 8.08 5.07
N SER A 156 -16.12 9.14 5.77
CA SER A 156 -17.09 10.11 5.23
C SER A 156 -16.56 10.91 4.05
N ASP A 157 -15.23 11.08 3.94
CA ASP A 157 -14.62 11.71 2.78
C ASP A 157 -15.18 11.07 1.52
N ALA A 158 -15.46 9.75 1.51
CA ALA A 158 -16.11 8.98 0.44
C ALA A 158 -17.33 9.62 -0.25
N ASN A 159 -18.12 10.42 0.46
CA ASN A 159 -19.42 10.91 0.00
C ASN A 159 -19.40 12.34 -0.55
N MET A 160 -18.23 13.01 -0.62
CA MET A 160 -18.14 14.30 -1.31
C MET A 160 -18.34 14.10 -2.83
N PRO A 161 -19.41 14.65 -3.45
CA PRO A 161 -19.51 14.70 -4.90
C PRO A 161 -18.31 15.51 -5.40
N THR A 162 -17.53 14.93 -6.31
CA THR A 162 -16.55 15.68 -7.09
C THR A 162 -17.32 16.78 -7.81
N GLU A 163 -17.28 18.02 -7.32
CA GLU A 163 -17.70 19.14 -8.14
C GLU A 163 -16.80 19.11 -9.37
N SER A 164 -17.38 18.66 -10.48
CA SER A 164 -16.77 18.69 -11.81
C SER A 164 -16.13 20.08 -12.02
N PRO A 165 -14.92 20.18 -12.59
CA PRO A 165 -14.23 21.45 -12.72
C PRO A 165 -15.17 22.46 -13.38
N THR A 166 -15.46 23.54 -12.66
CA THR A 166 -16.18 24.70 -13.18
C THR A 166 -15.50 25.10 -14.49
N ALA A 167 -16.20 24.91 -15.61
CA ALA A 167 -15.72 25.35 -16.91
C ALA A 167 -15.31 26.82 -16.79
N ALA A 168 -14.06 27.13 -17.17
CA ALA A 168 -13.54 28.49 -17.13
C ALA A 168 -14.54 29.45 -17.80
N PRO A 169 -14.77 30.64 -17.25
CA PRO A 169 -15.68 31.60 -17.87
C PRO A 169 -15.14 31.95 -19.26
N THR A 170 -15.92 31.62 -20.28
CA THR A 170 -15.66 32.05 -21.65
C THR A 170 -15.92 33.55 -21.68
N GLY A 171 -14.86 34.34 -21.44
CA GLY A 171 -14.90 35.78 -21.54
C GLY A 171 -15.04 36.19 -23.00
N GLU A 172 -16.26 36.47 -23.43
CA GLU A 172 -16.53 37.27 -24.62
C GLU A 172 -16.32 38.77 -24.32
N SER A 173 -15.35 39.39 -24.98
CA SER A 173 -15.26 40.82 -25.34
C SER A 173 -13.89 41.09 -25.96
N SER A 174 -13.66 41.98 -26.91
CA SER A 174 -14.48 42.92 -27.68
C SER A 174 -13.54 43.52 -28.73
N SER A 175 -14.07 43.81 -29.91
CA SER A 175 -13.44 44.45 -31.08
C SER A 175 -12.82 45.83 -30.79
N ALA A 176 -11.69 46.18 -31.44
CA ALA A 176 -11.41 47.45 -32.17
C ALA A 176 -9.89 47.53 -32.60
N PRO A 177 -9.40 48.52 -33.40
CA PRO A 177 -9.09 48.32 -34.82
C PRO A 177 -7.62 48.60 -35.24
N THR A 178 -7.39 48.31 -36.52
CA THR A 178 -6.24 48.45 -37.45
C THR A 178 -5.29 49.65 -37.32
N THR A 179 -3.98 49.45 -37.63
CA THR A 179 -3.21 50.27 -38.62
C THR A 179 -1.88 49.65 -39.06
N THR A 180 -1.86 49.20 -40.32
CA THR A 180 -0.89 49.36 -41.41
C THR A 180 0.48 50.03 -41.18
N ALA A 181 1.58 49.33 -41.52
CA ALA A 181 2.49 49.67 -42.65
C ALA A 181 3.58 48.60 -42.87
N ALA A 182 3.92 48.41 -44.14
CA ALA A 182 4.69 47.33 -44.78
C ALA A 182 6.22 47.61 -44.87
N PRO A 183 6.97 47.08 -45.87
CA PRO A 183 7.53 45.74 -46.01
C PRO A 183 9.07 45.75 -46.04
N THR A 184 9.75 44.60 -45.89
CA THR A 184 11.08 44.43 -46.51
C THR A 184 11.28 43.00 -46.98
N GLU A 185 11.71 42.91 -48.23
CA GLU A 185 11.85 41.73 -49.08
C GLU A 185 12.90 40.71 -48.65
N ALA A 186 12.57 39.46 -48.97
CA ALA A 186 13.38 38.43 -49.63
C ALA A 186 14.88 38.30 -49.28
N THR A 187 15.26 37.10 -48.84
CA THR A 187 16.42 36.40 -49.42
C THR A 187 16.14 34.90 -49.46
N LEU A 188 16.11 34.38 -50.68
CA LEU A 188 16.06 32.96 -51.06
C LEU A 188 17.47 32.35 -51.05
N ALA A 189 17.49 31.01 -51.09
CA ALA A 189 18.59 30.09 -51.45
C ALA A 189 19.47 29.62 -50.27
N ALA A 190 19.89 28.35 -50.14
CA ALA A 190 19.66 27.13 -50.93
C ALA A 190 19.98 25.88 -50.09
N THR A 191 19.21 24.82 -50.31
CA THR A 191 19.62 23.43 -50.59
C THR A 191 21.04 22.96 -50.24
N SER A 192 21.18 21.96 -49.36
CA SER A 192 21.71 20.62 -49.70
C SER A 192 21.83 19.69 -48.48
N THR A 193 20.98 18.65 -48.46
CA THR A 193 21.27 17.30 -47.92
C THR A 193 22.40 16.63 -48.74
N PRO A 194 22.92 15.42 -48.43
CA PRO A 194 22.93 14.59 -47.20
C PRO A 194 24.36 14.11 -46.83
N THR A 195 24.57 13.46 -45.68
CA THR A 195 25.59 12.39 -45.58
C THR A 195 25.22 11.40 -44.47
N ILE A 196 24.67 10.26 -44.88
CA ILE A 196 24.69 9.01 -44.12
C ILE A 196 26.07 8.41 -44.40
N SER A 197 26.85 8.13 -43.35
CA SER A 197 28.02 7.25 -43.47
C SER A 197 27.88 6.10 -42.47
N SER A 198 27.46 4.98 -43.03
CA SER A 198 27.56 3.64 -42.48
C SER A 198 29.03 3.27 -42.25
N SER A 199 29.38 2.91 -41.01
CA SER A 199 30.59 2.15 -40.72
C SER A 199 30.17 0.79 -40.20
N GLN A 200 30.20 -0.21 -41.09
CA GLN A 200 30.10 -1.62 -40.70
C GLN A 200 31.46 -2.10 -40.18
N ALA A 201 31.37 -2.90 -39.10
CA ALA A 201 32.19 -4.03 -38.61
C ALA A 201 33.64 -4.20 -39.10
N PRO A 202 34.48 -4.83 -38.24
CA PRO A 202 34.83 -6.20 -38.60
C PRO A 202 34.96 -7.20 -37.43
N THR A 203 34.70 -8.45 -37.81
CA THR A 203 35.25 -9.74 -37.35
C THR A 203 34.95 -10.31 -35.97
N THR A 204 34.24 -11.44 -36.03
CA THR A 204 34.35 -12.64 -35.20
C THR A 204 35.77 -13.04 -34.85
N ASP A 205 36.01 -13.41 -33.59
CA ASP A 205 36.89 -14.54 -33.29
C ASP A 205 36.38 -15.31 -32.06
N ALA A 206 36.40 -16.63 -32.20
CA ALA A 206 35.88 -17.61 -31.27
C ALA A 206 37.05 -18.40 -30.66
N LEU A 207 37.12 -18.50 -29.34
CA LEU A 207 37.90 -19.47 -28.55
C LEU A 207 37.28 -19.42 -27.13
N ALA A 208 36.43 -20.36 -26.72
CA ALA A 208 36.73 -21.71 -26.23
C ALA A 208 37.59 -21.76 -24.93
N SER A 209 37.06 -22.50 -23.95
CA SER A 209 37.68 -22.99 -22.69
C SER A 209 37.67 -22.00 -21.51
N SER A 210 37.07 -22.25 -20.33
CA SER A 210 36.97 -23.50 -19.57
C SER A 210 35.85 -23.42 -18.49
N PRO A 211 35.24 -24.54 -18.05
CA PRO A 211 34.30 -24.56 -16.92
C PRO A 211 35.03 -24.48 -15.56
N PRO A 212 34.44 -23.89 -14.50
CA PRO A 212 34.95 -24.05 -13.15
C PRO A 212 34.75 -25.50 -12.69
N THR A 213 35.85 -26.11 -12.26
CA THR A 213 35.92 -27.47 -11.73
C THR A 213 35.12 -27.54 -10.42
N VAL A 214 34.14 -28.45 -10.40
CA VAL A 214 33.45 -28.89 -9.19
C VAL A 214 34.46 -29.64 -8.32
N SER A 215 34.83 -29.08 -7.17
CA SER A 215 35.57 -29.81 -6.14
C SER A 215 34.58 -30.54 -5.25
N ALA A 216 34.36 -31.83 -5.58
CA ALA A 216 33.67 -32.77 -4.71
C ALA A 216 34.57 -33.15 -3.54
N GLY A 217 34.31 -32.56 -2.37
CA GLY A 217 34.81 -33.08 -1.10
C GLY A 217 33.92 -34.22 -0.61
N PRO A 218 34.45 -35.40 -0.26
CA PRO A 218 33.66 -36.47 0.34
C PRO A 218 33.52 -36.21 1.84
N THR A 219 32.40 -35.63 2.26
CA THR A 219 32.03 -35.63 3.68
C THR A 219 31.19 -36.87 3.95
N ALA A 220 31.80 -37.81 4.66
CA ALA A 220 31.21 -39.06 5.09
C ALA A 220 29.88 -38.83 5.84
N PHE A 221 28.82 -39.48 5.37
CA PHE A 221 27.61 -39.69 6.15
C PHE A 221 27.91 -40.68 7.29
N PRO A 222 27.51 -40.40 8.55
CA PRO A 222 27.50 -41.43 9.56
C PRO A 222 26.43 -42.47 9.23
N THR A 223 26.86 -43.72 9.17
CA THR A 223 26.03 -44.91 9.08
C THR A 223 25.04 -44.96 10.26
N PHE A 224 23.75 -44.78 9.98
CA PHE A 224 22.71 -45.16 10.94
C PHE A 224 22.51 -46.67 10.88
N GLY A 225 22.89 -47.31 11.98
CA GLY A 225 22.71 -48.74 12.19
C GLY A 225 21.23 -49.13 12.20
N THR A 226 20.95 -50.20 11.48
CA THR A 226 19.71 -50.98 11.58
C THR A 226 19.66 -51.67 12.95
N GLY A 227 18.85 -51.13 13.84
CA GLY A 227 18.49 -51.71 15.13
C GLY A 227 16.98 -51.93 15.23
N SER A 228 16.62 -53.20 15.40
CA SER A 228 15.30 -53.83 15.55
C SER A 228 14.29 -53.19 16.53
N PRO A 229 13.00 -53.60 16.47
CA PRO A 229 11.87 -52.86 17.04
C PRO A 229 11.73 -53.11 18.55
N VAL A 230 11.43 -52.04 19.29
CA VAL A 230 10.95 -52.15 20.67
C VAL A 230 9.51 -51.67 20.70
N THR A 231 8.61 -52.65 20.83
CA THR A 231 7.22 -52.45 21.23
C THR A 231 7.20 -51.85 22.63
N GLY A 232 6.63 -50.66 22.78
CA GLY A 232 6.45 -50.00 24.07
C GLY A 232 5.35 -48.95 23.99
N VAL A 233 4.13 -49.40 24.24
CA VAL A 233 2.98 -48.54 24.58
C VAL A 233 3.36 -47.77 25.85
N ASP A 234 3.32 -46.43 25.79
CA ASP A 234 3.06 -45.64 27.00
C ASP A 234 2.25 -44.39 26.64
N THR A 235 0.96 -44.46 26.99
CA THR A 235 0.03 -43.34 26.99
C THR A 235 0.30 -42.47 28.22
N ARG A 236 0.98 -41.34 28.04
CA ARG A 236 0.93 -40.24 29.02
C ARG A 236 0.73 -38.90 28.36
N SER A 237 -0.46 -38.37 28.63
CA SER A 237 -0.91 -37.01 28.54
C SER A 237 0.18 -36.00 28.93
N GLY A 238 0.58 -35.15 27.99
CA GLY A 238 1.49 -34.04 28.21
C GLY A 238 0.94 -32.79 27.54
N ALA A 239 0.35 -31.91 28.36
CA ALA A 239 -0.17 -30.62 27.96
C ALA A 239 0.93 -29.77 27.30
N PHE A 240 0.65 -29.27 26.10
CA PHE A 240 1.50 -28.28 25.43
C PHE A 240 1.27 -26.92 26.09
N ALA A 241 2.27 -26.46 26.83
CA ALA A 241 2.28 -25.17 27.48
C ALA A 241 2.43 -24.06 26.44
N THR A 242 1.38 -23.25 26.27
CA THR A 242 1.45 -21.92 25.66
C THR A 242 2.16 -20.98 26.65
N LYS A 243 3.38 -20.56 26.32
CA LYS A 243 4.05 -19.44 27.00
C LYS A 243 4.24 -18.29 26.03
N GLY A 244 3.45 -17.25 26.26
CA GLY A 244 3.52 -15.94 25.61
C GLY A 244 2.50 -15.00 26.23
N SER A 245 2.39 -15.00 27.56
CA SER A 245 1.52 -14.07 28.31
C SER A 245 2.26 -12.75 28.46
N TRP A 246 1.79 -11.73 27.73
CA TRP A 246 2.13 -10.34 28.00
C TRP A 246 1.28 -9.88 29.18
N ASN A 247 1.90 -9.79 30.36
CA ASN A 247 1.30 -9.11 31.50
C ASN A 247 1.34 -7.61 31.25
N VAL A 248 0.21 -7.03 30.84
CA VAL A 248 0.00 -5.58 30.91
C VAL A 248 -0.68 -5.30 32.25
N ALA A 249 0.07 -4.69 33.17
CA ALA A 249 -0.47 -4.19 34.42
C ALA A 249 -1.48 -3.07 34.12
N ALA A 250 -2.77 -3.35 34.34
CA ALA A 250 -3.82 -2.34 34.30
C ALA A 250 -3.63 -1.37 35.49
N SER A 251 -3.26 -0.14 35.21
CA SER A 251 -3.34 0.96 36.18
C SER A 251 -4.73 1.58 36.07
N VAL A 252 -5.59 1.28 37.02
CA VAL A 252 -6.91 1.90 37.16
C VAL A 252 -6.71 3.31 37.70
N ALA A 253 -6.81 4.33 36.84
CA ALA A 253 -6.95 5.71 37.28
C ALA A 253 -8.45 6.05 37.36
N ALA A 254 -8.96 6.09 38.59
CA ALA A 254 -10.29 6.60 38.89
C ALA A 254 -10.28 8.13 38.78
N ALA A 255 -11.00 8.69 37.80
CA ALA A 255 -11.34 10.11 37.78
C ALA A 255 -12.69 10.29 38.50
N ALA A 256 -12.63 10.83 39.72
CA ALA A 256 -13.81 11.20 40.48
C ALA A 256 -14.41 12.51 39.94
N ALA A 257 -15.71 12.48 39.65
CA ALA A 257 -16.52 13.65 39.36
C ALA A 257 -16.66 14.53 40.62
N ALA A 258 -16.46 15.84 40.48
CA ALA A 258 -16.92 16.83 41.45
C ALA A 258 -18.03 17.66 40.80
N ALA A 259 -19.27 17.31 41.14
CA ALA A 259 -20.46 18.10 40.85
C ALA A 259 -20.57 19.29 41.81
N ALA A 260 -21.15 20.36 41.29
CA ALA A 260 -21.38 21.66 41.90
C ALA A 260 -22.13 21.61 43.24
N LEU A 261 -21.85 22.60 44.11
CA LEU A 261 -22.85 23.16 45.02
C LEU A 261 -22.79 24.68 44.98
N LEU A 262 -23.80 25.27 44.32
CA LEU A 262 -24.27 26.64 44.52
C LEU A 262 -25.47 26.54 45.47
N CYS A 263 -25.31 27.00 46.71
CA CYS A 263 -26.32 27.64 47.58
C CYS A 263 -25.69 27.97 48.93
#